data_AF-A0AAV6GEX7-F1
#
_entry.id   AF-A0AAV6GEX7-F1
#
_cell.length_a   1.000
_cell.length_b   1.000
_cell.length_c   1.000
_cell.angle_alpha   90.00
_cell.angle_beta   90.00
_cell.angle_gamma   90.00
#
_symmetry.space_group_name_H-M   'P 1'
#
loop_
_entity.id
_entity.type
_entity.pdbx_description
1 polymer ?
#
loop_
_entity_poly.entity_id
_entity_poly.type
_entity_poly.pdbx_seq_one_letter_code
_entity_poly.pdbx_strand_id
1 'polypeptide(L)'
;MKKNKPDKKYNGYTSCPLVTSYNTVILAEFDYSFQPLETFPLDQSKERRTMYYMKADLMPHLYWHGLLKGLWGGPGPYRTIMHLGMK
;
A
#
# COMPACT_ATOMS: atom_id res chain seq x y z
N MET A 1 -3.57 -17.19 26.94
CA MET A 1 -2.86 -16.02 26.38
C MET A 1 -1.37 -16.21 26.56
N LYS A 2 -0.55 -16.04 25.51
CA LYS A 2 0.91 -16.11 25.62
C LYS A 2 1.41 -14.86 26.36
N LYS A 3 2.21 -15.02 27.43
CA LYS A 3 2.72 -13.92 28.29
C LYS A 3 3.95 -13.18 27.72
N ASN A 4 4.19 -13.29 26.40
CA ASN A 4 5.36 -12.68 25.77
C ASN A 4 5.11 -11.19 25.49
N LYS A 5 6.15 -10.37 25.63
CA LYS A 5 6.08 -8.96 25.23
C LYS A 5 5.95 -8.88 23.70
N PRO A 6 5.09 -8.00 23.16
CA PRO A 6 4.99 -7.81 21.72
C PRO A 6 6.21 -7.05 21.19
N ASP A 7 6.97 -7.68 20.29
CA ASP A 7 8.17 -7.10 19.69
C ASP A 7 7.87 -6.29 18.41
N LYS A 8 6.74 -6.54 17.74
CA LYS A 8 6.35 -5.82 16.52
C LYS A 8 5.64 -4.52 16.85
N LYS A 9 6.11 -3.43 16.26
CA LYS A 9 5.46 -2.11 16.33
C LYS A 9 4.86 -1.78 14.97
N TYR A 10 3.67 -1.19 15.00
CA TYR A 10 3.04 -0.64 13.80
C TYR A 10 3.69 0.70 13.45
N ASN A 11 4.03 0.89 12.18
CA ASN A 11 4.72 2.08 11.69
C ASN A 11 3.77 3.22 11.28
N GLY A 12 2.44 3.03 11.39
CA GLY A 12 1.48 4.05 10.97
C GLY A 12 1.15 4.05 9.49
N TYR A 13 1.48 2.98 8.76
CA TYR A 13 1.26 2.90 7.32
C TYR A 13 -0.19 3.20 6.93
N THR A 14 -0.38 4.13 6.02
CA THR A 14 -1.69 4.42 5.43
C THR A 14 -1.55 4.79 3.97
N SER A 15 -2.60 4.54 3.20
CA SER A 15 -2.65 4.84 1.77
C SER A 15 -3.94 5.54 1.41
N CYS A 16 -3.83 6.63 0.65
CA CYS A 16 -4.94 7.38 0.09
C CYS A 16 -4.82 7.41 -1.44
N PRO A 17 -5.62 6.61 -2.17
CA PRO A 17 -5.69 6.69 -3.62
C PRO A 17 -6.57 7.88 -4.03
N LEU A 18 -5.93 9.00 -4.35
CA LEU A 18 -6.57 10.24 -4.81
C LEU A 18 -6.95 10.10 -6.29
N VAL A 19 -8.22 9.89 -6.57
CA VAL A 19 -8.75 9.85 -7.93
C VAL A 19 -8.77 11.27 -8.49
N THR A 20 -7.87 11.56 -9.44
CA THR A 20 -7.74 12.89 -10.03
C THR A 20 -8.54 13.04 -11.33
N SER A 21 -8.78 11.92 -12.03
CA SER A 21 -9.67 11.87 -13.19
C SER A 21 -10.36 10.51 -13.29
N TYR A 22 -11.26 10.36 -14.25
CA TYR A 22 -11.91 9.08 -14.57
C TYR A 22 -10.93 7.97 -14.95
N ASN A 23 -9.67 8.28 -15.23
CA ASN A 23 -8.67 7.29 -15.63
C ASN A 23 -7.35 7.40 -14.86
N THR A 24 -7.19 8.33 -13.91
CA THR A 24 -5.92 8.56 -13.22
C THR A 24 -6.07 8.67 -11.71
N VAL A 25 -5.08 8.14 -11.01
CA VAL A 25 -4.97 8.21 -9.54
C VAL A 25 -3.55 8.64 -9.17
N ILE A 26 -3.45 9.49 -8.15
CA ILE A 26 -2.24 9.72 -7.36
C ILE A 26 -2.36 8.81 -6.13
N LEU A 27 -1.40 7.90 -5.95
CA LEU A 27 -1.42 6.98 -4.81
C LEU A 27 -0.54 7.54 -3.70
N ALA A 28 -1.13 8.20 -2.73
CA ALA A 28 -0.38 8.73 -1.60
C ALA A 28 -0.22 7.65 -0.52
N GLU A 29 1.01 7.18 -0.28
CA GLU A 29 1.34 6.26 0.82
C GLU A 29 2.22 6.98 1.83
N PHE A 30 1.89 6.92 3.12
CA PHE A 30 2.62 7.63 4.17
C PHE A 30 2.57 6.91 5.52
N ASP A 31 3.43 7.33 6.44
CA ASP A 31 3.55 6.81 7.80
C ASP A 31 3.19 7.85 8.88
N TYR A 32 3.41 7.53 10.16
CA TYR A 32 3.17 8.46 11.27
C TYR A 32 4.06 9.72 11.24
N SER A 33 5.17 9.69 10.51
CA SER A 33 6.06 10.85 10.33
C SER A 33 5.65 11.72 9.13
N PHE A 34 4.51 11.42 8.51
CA PHE A 34 4.01 12.08 7.30
C PHE A 34 5.01 12.06 6.14
N GLN A 35 5.93 11.08 6.14
CA GLN A 35 6.88 10.90 5.07
C GLN A 35 6.31 9.95 4.01
N PRO A 36 6.59 10.18 2.72
CA PRO A 36 6.20 9.26 1.65
C PRO A 36 6.75 7.86 1.89
N LEU A 37 5.89 6.86 1.79
CA LEU A 37 6.20 5.47 2.06
C LEU A 37 5.75 4.56 0.90
N GLU A 38 6.17 4.94 -0.32
CA GLU A 38 5.71 4.33 -1.57
C GLU A 38 6.04 2.83 -1.68
N THR A 39 5.04 2.03 -2.01
CA THR A 39 5.14 0.58 -2.24
C THR A 39 5.83 0.27 -3.55
N PHE A 40 5.58 1.07 -4.59
CA PHE A 40 6.15 0.86 -5.92
C PHE A 40 7.44 1.68 -6.10
N PRO A 41 8.40 1.20 -6.90
CA PRO A 41 9.65 1.90 -7.21
C PRO A 41 9.44 2.98 -8.28
N LEU A 42 8.34 3.73 -8.17
CA LEU A 42 7.85 4.68 -9.16
C LEU A 42 7.26 5.85 -8.40
N ASP A 43 7.61 7.07 -8.79
CA ASP A 43 7.03 8.30 -8.23
C ASP A 43 5.49 8.26 -8.29
N GLN A 44 4.85 8.08 -7.12
CA GLN A 44 3.39 7.94 -6.98
C GLN A 44 2.68 9.29 -6.81
N SER A 45 3.45 10.38 -6.66
CA SER A 45 2.92 11.75 -6.67
C SER A 45 2.36 12.15 -8.03
N LYS A 46 2.81 11.47 -9.09
CA LYS A 46 2.32 11.67 -10.45
C LYS A 46 1.04 10.90 -10.71
N GLU A 47 0.17 11.51 -11.50
CA GLU A 47 -1.05 10.88 -11.99
C GLU A 47 -0.73 9.64 -12.83
N ARG A 48 -1.27 8.49 -12.44
CA ARG A 48 -1.02 7.23 -13.15
C ARG A 48 -2.31 6.47 -13.42
N ARG A 49 -2.43 6.01 -14.66
CA ARG A 49 -3.49 5.09 -15.08
C ARG A 49 -3.34 3.71 -14.44
N THR A 50 -2.11 3.25 -14.23
CA THR A 50 -1.84 1.96 -13.56
C THR A 50 -2.38 1.95 -12.13
N MET A 51 -2.22 3.05 -11.39
CA MET A 51 -2.76 3.21 -10.04
C MET A 51 -4.29 3.29 -10.05
N TYR A 52 -4.87 3.85 -11.10
CA TYR A 52 -6.32 3.85 -11.29
C TYR A 52 -6.87 2.42 -11.44
N TYR A 53 -6.34 1.60 -12.36
CA TYR A 53 -6.77 0.20 -12.51
C TYR A 53 -6.53 -0.62 -11.24
N MET A 54 -5.41 -0.39 -10.56
CA MET A 54 -5.14 -1.02 -9.26
C MET A 54 -6.23 -0.68 -8.23
N LYS A 55 -6.62 0.59 -8.11
CA LYS A 55 -7.66 1.02 -7.18
C LYS A 55 -9.06 0.56 -7.62
N ALA A 56 -9.37 0.64 -8.90
CA ALA A 56 -10.71 0.42 -9.44
C ALA A 56 -11.05 -1.07 -9.53
N ASP A 57 -10.12 -1.90 -10.00
CA ASP A 57 -10.39 -3.30 -10.34
C ASP A 57 -9.70 -4.28 -9.38
N LEU A 58 -8.42 -4.04 -9.04
CA LEU A 58 -7.65 -4.97 -8.21
C LEU A 58 -8.02 -4.87 -6.73
N MET A 59 -8.13 -3.65 -6.20
CA MET A 59 -8.37 -3.41 -4.77
C MET A 59 -9.69 -4.01 -4.27
N PRO A 60 -10.83 -3.90 -4.99
CA PRO A 60 -12.06 -4.57 -4.55
C PRO A 60 -11.91 -6.08 -4.50
N HIS A 61 -11.25 -6.69 -5.49
CA HIS A 61 -11.03 -8.13 -5.49
C HIS A 61 -10.17 -8.57 -4.31
N LEU A 62 -9.06 -7.86 -4.06
CA LEU A 62 -8.15 -8.09 -2.95
C LEU A 62 -8.82 -7.88 -1.59
N TYR A 63 -9.72 -6.90 -1.49
CA TYR A 63 -10.50 -6.66 -0.28
C TYR A 63 -11.37 -7.87 0.08
N TRP A 64 -12.20 -8.32 -0.87
CA TRP A 64 -13.14 -9.43 -0.63
C TRP A 64 -12.44 -10.79 -0.46
N HIS A 65 -11.39 -11.06 -1.24
CA HIS A 65 -10.74 -12.37 -1.27
C HIS A 65 -9.50 -12.49 -0.39
N GLY A 66 -8.87 -11.36 -0.04
CA GLY A 66 -7.64 -11.32 0.75
C GLY A 66 -7.84 -10.73 2.14
N LEU A 67 -8.25 -9.45 2.21
CA LEU A 67 -8.35 -8.72 3.47
C LEU A 67 -9.38 -9.35 4.42
N LEU A 68 -10.60 -9.60 3.94
CA LEU A 68 -11.66 -10.19 4.78
C LEU A 68 -11.35 -11.64 5.21
N LYS A 69 -10.48 -12.34 4.48
CA LYS A 69 -10.03 -13.69 4.83
C LYS A 69 -8.80 -13.71 5.73
N GLY A 70 -8.28 -12.54 6.11
CA GLY A 70 -7.06 -12.42 6.93
C GLY A 70 -5.76 -12.76 6.19
N LEU A 71 -5.80 -12.89 4.87
CA LEU A 71 -4.64 -13.21 4.03
C LEU A 71 -3.86 -11.95 3.62
N TRP A 72 -4.40 -10.75 3.87
CA TRP A 72 -3.76 -9.48 3.53
C TRP A 72 -3.46 -8.64 4.77
N GLY A 73 -2.18 -8.31 4.97
CA GLY A 73 -1.68 -7.50 6.10
C GLY A 73 -1.08 -6.15 5.69
N GLY A 74 -1.35 -5.70 4.45
CA GLY A 74 -0.76 -4.50 3.86
C GLY A 74 0.41 -4.78 2.92
N PRO A 75 0.87 -3.78 2.17
CA PRO A 75 1.85 -3.95 1.10
C PRO A 75 3.31 -4.00 1.58
N GLY A 76 3.57 -4.01 2.90
CA GLY A 76 4.91 -4.02 3.47
C GLY A 76 5.88 -5.04 2.85
N PRO A 77 5.50 -6.33 2.71
CA PRO A 77 6.35 -7.33 2.05
C PRO A 77 6.63 -7.01 0.57
N TYR A 78 5.62 -6.53 -0.15
CA TYR A 78 5.74 -6.17 -1.58
C TYR A 78 6.68 -4.99 -1.77
N ARG A 79 6.60 -3.99 -0.90
CA ARG A 79 7.52 -2.85 -0.88
C ARG A 79 8.96 -3.33 -0.71
N THR A 80 9.24 -4.19 0.28
CA THR A 80 10.58 -4.75 0.48
C THR A 80 11.08 -5.51 -0.76
N ILE A 81 10.22 -6.32 -1.39
CA ILE A 81 10.59 -7.09 -2.59
C ILE A 81 10.88 -6.18 -3.79
N MET A 82 10.02 -5.19 -4.04
CA MET A 82 10.13 -4.29 -5.19
C MET A 82 11.33 -3.34 -5.06
N HIS A 83 11.69 -2.95 -3.84
CA HIS A 83 12.89 -2.14 -3.56
C HIS A 83 14.17 -2.97 -3.41
N LEU A 84 14.09 -4.30 -3.21
CA LEU A 84 15.26 -5.18 -3.10
C LEU A 84 16.13 -5.18 -4.37
N GLY A 85 15.50 -4.94 -5.53
CA GLY A 85 16.17 -4.87 -6.83
C GLY A 85 16.75 -3.50 -7.18
N MET A 86 16.56 -2.47 -6.35
CA MET A 86 17.04 -1.09 -6.59
C MET A 86 18.33 -0.79 -5.84
N LYS A 87 19.33 -1.68 -5.95
CA LYS A 87 20.67 -1.46 -5.40
C LYS A 87 21.61 -0.87 -6.45
#